data_AF-C2XSU2-F1
#
_entry.id   AF-C2XSU2-F1
#
_cell.length_a   1.000
_cell.length_b   1.000
_cell.length_c   1.000
_cell.angle_alpha   90.00
_cell.angle_beta   90.00
_cell.angle_gamma   90.00
#
_symmetry.space_group_name_H-M   'P 1'
#
loop_
_entity.id
_entity.type
_entity.pdbx_description
1 polymer ?
#
loop_
_entity_poly.entity_id
_entity_poly.type
_entity_poly.pdbx_seq_one_letter_code
_entity_poly.pdbx_strand_id
1 'polypeptide(L)'
;MILPKALKYGDTIGIYSPSSPVTYTSPKRFERAKLYLEQKGFHILEGSLTGQYDYYRSGSIKERADELNDLIRNPNVSCIMSTIGGLNSNSLLPYIDYETFQKNPKIMIGYSDTTALLLGIYAKTGIPTFYGPALVPSFGEFEPFVDCTYKYFTDTLLTDQHLPYNINQPLFWSDEFINWEEKRKKKIFDRTIGFQ
;
A
#
# COMPACT_ATOMS: atom_id res chain seq x y z
N MET A 1 -3.70 -18.71 15.45
CA MET A 1 -3.32 -17.93 14.26
C MET A 1 -2.64 -16.66 14.73
N ILE A 2 -1.45 -16.36 14.21
CA ILE A 2 -0.74 -15.11 14.54
C ILE A 2 -1.32 -14.01 13.63
N LEU A 3 -1.66 -12.86 14.21
CA LEU A 3 -2.21 -11.71 13.49
C LEU A 3 -1.28 -10.50 13.69
N PRO A 4 -1.16 -9.62 12.67
CA PRO A 4 -0.50 -8.34 12.87
C PRO A 4 -1.29 -7.49 13.85
N LYS A 5 -0.61 -6.58 14.56
CA LYS A 5 -1.27 -5.61 15.44
C LYS A 5 -2.10 -4.63 14.60
N ALA A 6 -3.23 -4.19 15.13
CA ALA A 6 -3.97 -3.08 14.56
C ALA A 6 -3.10 -1.82 14.49
N LEU A 7 -3.26 -1.06 13.41
CA LEU A 7 -2.57 0.20 13.18
C LEU A 7 -3.11 1.27 14.16
N LYS A 8 -2.30 2.26 14.50
CA LYS A 8 -2.68 3.39 15.35
C LYS A 8 -2.25 4.70 14.72
N TYR A 9 -2.94 5.79 15.06
CA TYR A 9 -2.42 7.13 14.77
C TYR A 9 -1.05 7.32 15.44
N GLY A 10 -0.13 7.95 14.72
CA GLY A 10 1.29 8.05 15.12
C GLY A 10 2.15 6.87 14.70
N ASP A 11 1.57 5.76 14.19
CA ASP A 11 2.37 4.64 13.73
C ASP A 11 3.16 4.97 12.46
N THR A 12 4.27 4.25 12.26
CA THR A 12 5.08 4.35 11.06
C THR A 12 4.58 3.39 9.97
N ILE A 13 4.32 3.94 8.79
CA ILE A 13 4.07 3.20 7.56
C ILE A 13 5.37 3.21 6.74
N GLY A 14 6.00 2.05 6.62
CA GLY A 14 7.13 1.83 5.73
C GLY A 14 6.66 1.63 4.29
N ILE A 15 7.24 2.37 3.34
CA ILE A 15 6.87 2.28 1.93
C ILE A 15 8.01 1.68 1.11
N TYR A 16 7.69 0.87 0.10
CA TYR A 16 8.68 0.20 -0.74
C TYR A 16 8.20 0.08 -2.19
N SER A 17 9.13 -0.03 -3.14
CA SER A 17 8.84 -0.05 -4.57
C SER A 17 9.22 -1.41 -5.17
N PRO A 18 8.33 -2.44 -5.12
CA PRO A 18 8.68 -3.81 -5.52
C PRO A 18 8.79 -4.02 -7.03
N SER A 19 8.32 -3.07 -7.84
CA SER A 19 8.42 -3.14 -9.29
C SER A 19 8.66 -1.74 -9.86
N SER A 20 7.62 -1.04 -10.32
CA SER A 20 7.80 0.20 -11.09
C SER A 20 8.34 1.36 -10.22
N PRO A 21 9.24 2.21 -10.75
CA PRO A 21 9.89 3.30 -10.00
C PRO A 21 8.99 4.54 -9.89
N VAL A 22 7.78 4.38 -9.35
CA VAL A 22 6.75 5.45 -9.37
C VAL A 22 7.15 6.70 -8.59
N THR A 23 7.97 6.54 -7.56
CA THR A 23 8.44 7.66 -6.73
C THR A 23 9.34 8.60 -7.55
N TYR A 24 10.00 8.07 -8.58
CA TYR A 24 10.75 8.83 -9.58
C TYR A 24 9.86 9.31 -10.75
N THR A 25 9.01 8.44 -11.30
CA THR A 25 8.25 8.75 -12.54
C THR A 25 6.94 9.52 -12.32
N SER A 26 6.43 9.56 -11.10
CA SER A 26 5.21 10.31 -10.73
C SER A 26 5.42 11.04 -9.39
N PRO A 27 6.38 11.99 -9.34
CA PRO A 27 6.80 12.61 -8.10
C PRO A 27 5.72 13.50 -7.48
N LYS A 28 4.87 14.19 -8.27
CA LYS A 28 3.82 15.05 -7.69
C LYS A 28 2.73 14.22 -7.04
N ARG A 29 2.37 13.08 -7.64
CA ARG A 29 1.39 12.17 -7.04
C ARG A 29 1.96 11.46 -5.81
N PHE A 30 3.24 11.08 -5.85
CA PHE A 30 3.95 10.49 -4.70
C PHE A 30 3.99 11.44 -3.50
N GLU A 31 4.45 12.68 -3.68
CA GLU A 31 4.54 13.66 -2.59
C GLU A 31 3.15 13.99 -2.03
N ARG A 32 2.15 14.14 -2.90
CA ARG A 32 0.76 14.31 -2.44
C ARG A 32 0.27 13.14 -1.59
N ALA A 33 0.58 11.91 -1.98
CA ALA A 33 0.18 10.71 -1.25
C ALA A 33 0.83 10.63 0.14
N LYS A 34 2.12 10.94 0.23
CA LYS A 34 2.86 11.02 1.50
C LYS A 34 2.24 12.07 2.41
N LEU A 35 2.13 13.31 1.91
CA LEU A 35 1.56 14.43 2.67
C LEU A 35 0.15 14.13 3.15
N TYR A 36 -0.67 13.44 2.34
CA TYR A 36 -2.01 13.04 2.75
C TYR A 36 -1.99 12.18 4.01
N LEU A 37 -1.16 11.13 4.06
CA LEU A 37 -1.06 10.25 5.24
C LEU A 37 -0.37 10.93 6.43
N GLU A 38 0.65 11.76 6.19
CA GLU A 38 1.31 12.55 7.23
C GLU A 38 0.35 13.53 7.91
N GLN A 39 -0.52 14.19 7.14
CA GLN A 39 -1.58 15.07 7.66
C GLN A 39 -2.64 14.31 8.48
N LYS A 40 -2.80 13.00 8.24
CA LYS A 40 -3.64 12.13 9.07
C LYS A 40 -2.91 11.61 10.33
N GLY A 41 -1.66 12.01 10.54
CA GLY A 41 -0.88 11.72 11.73
C GLY A 41 -0.06 10.44 11.68
N PHE A 42 0.21 9.87 10.49
CA PHE A 42 1.16 8.77 10.35
C PHE A 42 2.57 9.28 10.06
N HIS A 43 3.58 8.48 10.42
CA HIS A 43 4.95 8.72 9.95
C HIS A 43 5.21 7.86 8.70
N ILE A 44 5.79 8.46 7.66
CA ILE A 44 6.21 7.71 6.47
C ILE A 44 7.71 7.42 6.57
N LEU A 45 8.07 6.14 6.55
CA LEU A 45 9.44 5.70 6.39
C LEU A 45 9.66 5.28 4.94
N GLU A 46 10.46 6.06 4.22
CA GLU A 46 10.81 5.77 2.83
C GLU A 46 11.77 4.57 2.75
N GLY A 47 11.45 3.61 1.88
CA GLY A 47 12.33 2.52 1.52
C GLY A 47 13.57 3.02 0.77
N SER A 48 14.64 2.24 0.82
CA SER A 48 15.96 2.60 0.27
C SER A 48 15.98 2.85 -1.24
N LEU A 49 14.96 2.40 -1.99
CA LEU A 49 14.82 2.65 -3.43
C LEU A 49 13.85 3.79 -3.76
N THR A 50 13.42 4.56 -2.76
CA THR A 50 12.65 5.78 -3.00
C THR A 50 13.49 6.79 -3.80
N GLY A 51 12.93 7.30 -4.90
CA GLY A 51 13.63 8.17 -5.85
C GLY A 51 14.62 7.47 -6.78
N GLN A 52 14.85 6.16 -6.62
CA GLN A 52 15.73 5.39 -7.50
C GLN A 52 15.02 4.96 -8.78
N TYR A 53 15.81 4.71 -9.82
CA TYR A 53 15.30 4.43 -11.16
C TYR A 53 16.24 3.47 -11.91
N ASP A 54 15.74 2.30 -12.26
CA ASP A 54 16.35 1.32 -13.17
C ASP A 54 15.37 1.03 -14.32
N TYR A 55 15.16 2.04 -15.16
CA TYR A 55 14.26 2.00 -16.31
C TYR A 55 12.82 1.62 -15.96
N TYR A 56 12.44 0.35 -16.15
CA TYR A 56 11.09 -0.13 -15.91
C TYR A 56 10.84 -0.58 -14.46
N ARG A 57 11.89 -0.57 -13.62
CA ARG A 57 11.86 -0.99 -12.22
C ARG A 57 12.64 -0.03 -11.31
N SER A 58 12.46 -0.14 -10.00
CA SER A 58 13.13 0.69 -8.98
C SER A 58 14.59 0.31 -8.72
N GLY A 59 14.96 -0.94 -8.99
CA GLY A 59 16.31 -1.47 -8.83
C GLY A 59 16.38 -2.94 -9.22
N SER A 60 17.54 -3.55 -9.03
CA SER A 60 17.74 -4.99 -9.25
C SER A 60 16.82 -5.83 -8.36
N ILE A 61 16.71 -7.13 -8.65
CA ILE A 61 15.91 -8.05 -7.84
C ILE A 61 16.38 -8.05 -6.38
N LYS A 62 17.71 -8.04 -6.17
CA LYS A 62 18.30 -8.11 -4.84
C LYS A 62 18.07 -6.82 -4.05
N GLU A 63 18.29 -5.66 -4.67
CA GLU A 63 18.05 -4.36 -4.04
C GLU A 63 16.59 -4.19 -3.62
N ARG A 64 15.63 -4.59 -4.47
CA ARG A 64 14.19 -4.53 -4.13
C ARG A 64 13.81 -5.49 -3.00
N ALA A 65 14.44 -6.66 -2.95
CA ALA A 65 14.23 -7.60 -1.83
C ALA A 65 14.83 -7.04 -0.53
N ASP A 66 15.99 -6.42 -0.61
CA ASP A 66 16.67 -5.83 0.55
C ASP A 66 15.88 -4.62 1.08
N GLU A 67 15.36 -3.74 0.21
CA GLU A 67 14.44 -2.66 0.60
C GLU A 67 13.24 -3.18 1.41
N LEU A 68 12.57 -4.24 0.94
CA LEU A 68 11.46 -4.85 1.65
C LEU A 68 11.91 -5.47 2.98
N ASN A 69 13.01 -6.22 2.97
CA ASN A 69 13.51 -6.90 4.16
C ASN A 69 13.96 -5.93 5.26
N ASP A 70 14.50 -4.77 4.90
CA ASP A 70 14.86 -3.73 5.85
C ASP A 70 13.61 -3.20 6.60
N LEU A 71 12.50 -3.02 5.90
CA LEU A 71 11.22 -2.66 6.53
C LEU A 71 10.63 -3.79 7.39
N ILE A 72 10.77 -5.05 6.95
CA ILE A 72 10.36 -6.24 7.73
C ILE A 72 11.13 -6.31 9.05
N ARG A 73 12.44 -6.06 9.02
CA ARG A 73 13.32 -6.13 10.18
C ARG A 73 13.19 -4.92 11.10
N ASN A 74 12.74 -3.78 10.60
CA ASN A 74 12.64 -2.56 11.40
C ASN A 74 11.53 -2.66 12.46
N PRO A 75 11.84 -2.64 13.77
CA PRO A 75 10.84 -2.81 14.82
C PRO A 75 9.85 -1.63 14.94
N ASN A 76 10.18 -0.47 14.38
CA ASN A 76 9.36 0.75 14.47
C ASN A 76 8.29 0.85 13.37
N VAL A 77 8.31 -0.04 12.38
CA VAL A 77 7.33 -0.09 11.28
C VAL A 77 6.13 -0.94 11.68
N SER A 78 4.93 -0.37 11.67
CA SER A 78 3.68 -1.11 11.95
C SER A 78 3.03 -1.65 10.68
N CYS A 79 3.19 -0.94 9.56
CA CYS A 79 2.60 -1.27 8.26
C CYS A 79 3.65 -1.15 7.15
N ILE A 80 3.70 -2.13 6.25
CA ILE A 80 4.50 -2.12 5.03
C ILE A 80 3.53 -1.98 3.85
N MET A 81 3.67 -0.90 3.08
CA MET A 81 2.78 -0.52 2.00
C MET A 81 3.55 -0.37 0.68
N SER A 82 3.06 -0.99 -0.40
CA SER A 82 3.70 -0.78 -1.71
C SER A 82 3.45 0.64 -2.22
N THR A 83 4.44 1.24 -2.89
CA THR A 83 4.28 2.55 -3.55
C THR A 83 3.40 2.44 -4.78
N ILE A 84 3.61 1.41 -5.59
CA ILE A 84 2.79 0.97 -6.73
C ILE A 84 3.08 -0.51 -7.05
N GLY A 85 2.29 -1.08 -7.96
CA GLY A 85 2.57 -2.38 -8.58
C GLY A 85 3.55 -2.30 -9.77
N GLY A 86 3.22 -3.00 -10.85
CA GLY A 86 4.09 -3.20 -12.02
C GLY A 86 3.94 -4.62 -12.55
N LEU A 87 5.04 -5.35 -12.73
CA LEU A 87 5.04 -6.75 -13.22
C LEU A 87 6.17 -7.62 -12.63
N ASN A 88 6.95 -7.10 -11.67
CA ASN A 88 8.24 -7.69 -11.31
C ASN A 88 8.36 -8.08 -9.82
N SER A 89 7.30 -7.92 -9.04
CA SER A 89 7.35 -8.17 -7.60
C SER A 89 7.59 -9.65 -7.26
N ASN A 90 7.08 -10.57 -8.08
CA ASN A 90 7.28 -12.02 -7.91
C ASN A 90 8.77 -12.43 -7.86
N SER A 91 9.65 -11.65 -8.49
CA SER A 91 11.08 -11.91 -8.52
C SER A 91 11.72 -11.84 -7.12
N LEU A 92 11.10 -11.14 -6.17
CA LEU A 92 11.59 -11.00 -4.80
C LEU A 92 11.30 -12.24 -3.95
N LEU A 93 10.31 -13.08 -4.32
CA LEU A 93 9.81 -14.17 -3.49
C LEU A 93 10.89 -15.13 -2.93
N PRO A 94 11.97 -15.48 -3.67
CA PRO A 94 13.03 -16.33 -3.12
C PRO A 94 13.89 -15.65 -2.05
N TYR A 95 13.81 -14.33 -1.90
CA TYR A 95 14.75 -13.52 -1.11
C TYR A 95 14.10 -12.82 0.09
N ILE A 96 12.79 -12.97 0.28
CA ILE A 96 12.07 -12.36 1.41
C ILE A 96 12.44 -13.08 2.71
N ASP A 97 12.67 -12.30 3.77
CA ASP A 97 12.94 -12.77 5.13
C ASP A 97 11.63 -13.18 5.83
N TYR A 98 11.06 -14.29 5.37
CA TYR A 98 9.79 -14.82 5.89
C TYR A 98 9.86 -15.17 7.39
N GLU A 99 11.02 -15.63 7.87
CA GLU A 99 11.21 -15.99 9.27
C GLU A 99 11.06 -14.77 10.18
N THR A 100 11.69 -13.65 9.80
CA THR A 100 11.55 -12.40 10.56
C THR A 100 10.12 -11.86 10.51
N PHE A 101 9.47 -11.90 9.34
CA PHE A 101 8.07 -11.49 9.22
C PHE A 101 7.15 -12.34 10.10
N GLN A 102 7.39 -13.65 10.18
CA GLN A 102 6.59 -14.55 11.01
C GLN A 102 6.77 -14.29 12.51
N LYS A 103 7.99 -13.96 12.95
CA LYS A 103 8.29 -13.63 14.35
C LYS A 103 7.75 -12.26 14.77
N ASN A 104 7.69 -11.30 13.86
CA ASN A 104 7.20 -9.94 14.12
C ASN A 104 6.21 -9.51 13.02
N PRO A 105 4.97 -10.04 13.03
CA PRO A 105 3.98 -9.78 11.99
C PRO A 105 3.64 -8.29 11.90
N LYS A 106 3.66 -7.75 10.68
CA LYS A 106 3.26 -6.38 10.34
C LYS A 106 2.09 -6.40 9.39
N ILE A 107 1.33 -5.31 9.33
CA ILE A 107 0.35 -5.15 8.26
C ILE A 107 1.13 -5.09 6.94
N MET A 108 0.81 -5.97 6.00
CA MET A 108 1.37 -5.97 4.65
C MET A 108 0.24 -5.65 3.67
N ILE A 109 0.35 -4.52 2.97
CA ILE A 109 -0.75 -3.99 2.15
C ILE A 109 -0.28 -3.47 0.79
N GLY A 110 -1.14 -3.69 -0.21
CA GLY A 110 -0.97 -3.20 -1.56
C GLY A 110 -1.97 -3.90 -2.49
N TYR A 111 -1.83 -3.71 -3.79
CA TYR A 111 -2.68 -4.38 -4.78
C TYR A 111 -1.97 -4.50 -6.14
N SER A 112 -2.66 -5.02 -7.15
CA SER A 112 -2.11 -5.24 -8.50
C SER A 112 -0.91 -6.22 -8.46
N ASP A 113 0.22 -5.92 -9.09
CA ASP A 113 1.44 -6.76 -9.08
C ASP A 113 1.84 -7.22 -7.67
N THR A 114 1.67 -6.36 -6.66
CA THR A 114 1.99 -6.67 -5.26
C THR A 114 1.27 -7.94 -4.74
N THR A 115 0.21 -8.40 -5.42
CA THR A 115 -0.46 -9.70 -5.17
C THR A 115 0.54 -10.85 -5.01
N ALA A 116 1.60 -10.91 -5.82
CA ALA A 116 2.58 -11.99 -5.71
C ALA A 116 3.21 -12.03 -4.31
N LEU A 117 3.53 -10.85 -3.75
CA LEU A 117 4.11 -10.71 -2.42
C LEU A 117 3.06 -10.97 -1.32
N LEU A 118 1.86 -10.43 -1.46
CA LEU A 118 0.77 -10.63 -0.49
C LEU A 118 0.45 -12.12 -0.31
N LEU A 119 0.28 -12.84 -1.43
CA LEU A 119 0.00 -14.27 -1.41
C LEU A 119 1.23 -15.10 -1.03
N GLY A 120 2.43 -14.71 -1.47
CA GLY A 120 3.67 -15.40 -1.12
C GLY A 120 3.95 -15.36 0.39
N ILE A 121 3.79 -14.19 1.01
CA ILE A 121 3.93 -14.02 2.47
C ILE A 121 2.86 -14.85 3.19
N TYR A 122 1.59 -14.78 2.77
CA TYR A 122 0.53 -15.60 3.36
C TYR A 122 0.84 -17.09 3.26
N ALA A 123 1.23 -17.59 2.08
CA ALA A 123 1.53 -19.00 1.85
C ALA A 123 2.73 -19.51 2.68
N LYS A 124 3.72 -18.66 2.94
CA LYS A 124 4.93 -19.03 3.70
C LYS A 124 4.78 -18.88 5.20
N THR A 125 3.91 -18.00 5.68
CA THR A 125 3.85 -17.63 7.11
C THR A 125 2.51 -17.92 7.78
N GLY A 126 1.43 -18.08 6.99
CA GLY A 126 0.05 -18.18 7.47
C GLY A 126 -0.53 -16.88 8.02
N ILE A 127 0.20 -15.75 7.93
CA ILE A 127 -0.25 -14.45 8.42
C ILE A 127 -1.11 -13.77 7.35
N PRO A 128 -2.34 -13.33 7.68
CA PRO A 128 -3.17 -12.58 6.74
C PRO A 128 -2.48 -11.30 6.24
N THR A 129 -2.57 -11.07 4.93
CA THR A 129 -2.13 -9.85 4.25
C THR A 129 -3.34 -9.14 3.63
N PHE A 130 -3.17 -7.87 3.26
CA PHE A 130 -4.29 -7.01 2.89
C PHE A 130 -4.22 -6.61 1.42
N TYR A 131 -5.26 -6.95 0.66
CA TYR A 131 -5.47 -6.37 -0.66
C TYR A 131 -6.14 -5.01 -0.49
N GLY A 132 -5.39 -3.94 -0.72
CA GLY A 132 -5.82 -2.59 -0.37
C GLY A 132 -4.89 -1.51 -0.89
N PRO A 133 -4.94 -0.29 -0.33
CA PRO A 133 -4.22 0.85 -0.85
C PRO A 133 -2.71 0.61 -1.05
N ALA A 134 -2.23 0.86 -2.27
CA ALA A 134 -0.83 1.20 -2.53
C ALA A 134 -0.70 2.74 -2.54
N LEU A 135 0.41 3.27 -2.02
CA LEU A 135 0.56 4.68 -1.67
C LEU A 135 0.17 5.62 -2.82
N VAL A 136 0.87 5.55 -3.95
CA VAL A 136 0.74 6.53 -5.03
C VAL A 136 -0.61 6.47 -5.75
N PRO A 137 -1.08 5.31 -6.24
CA PRO A 137 -2.37 5.27 -6.93
C PRO A 137 -3.55 5.59 -6.01
N SER A 138 -3.47 5.24 -4.72
CA SER A 138 -4.62 5.29 -3.81
C SER A 138 -4.66 6.57 -3.00
N PHE A 139 -3.59 6.89 -2.25
CA PHE A 139 -3.52 8.10 -1.42
C PHE A 139 -3.04 9.33 -2.17
N GLY A 140 -2.46 9.14 -3.36
CA GLY A 140 -2.21 10.23 -4.31
C GLY A 140 -3.45 10.62 -5.12
N GLU A 141 -4.59 9.96 -4.96
CA GLU A 141 -5.84 10.37 -5.61
C GLU A 141 -6.31 11.73 -5.07
N PHE A 142 -7.01 12.50 -5.90
CA PHE A 142 -7.61 13.75 -5.45
C PHE A 142 -8.95 13.49 -4.76
N GLU A 143 -9.35 14.41 -3.89
CA GLU A 143 -10.70 14.45 -3.35
C GLU A 143 -11.76 14.46 -4.48
N PRO A 144 -12.90 13.78 -4.26
CA PRO A 144 -13.34 13.19 -2.99
C PRO A 144 -12.96 11.70 -2.76
N PHE A 145 -12.44 11.00 -3.78
CA PHE A 145 -12.29 9.54 -3.73
C PHE A 145 -11.23 9.08 -2.72
N VAL A 146 -10.18 9.87 -2.52
CA VAL A 146 -9.12 9.55 -1.57
C VAL A 146 -9.66 9.41 -0.13
N ASP A 147 -10.65 10.22 0.26
CA ASP A 147 -11.25 10.15 1.60
C ASP A 147 -12.12 8.91 1.78
N CYS A 148 -12.82 8.47 0.74
CA CYS A 148 -13.54 7.20 0.76
C CYS A 148 -12.56 6.03 0.95
N THR A 149 -11.49 5.99 0.17
CA THR A 149 -10.42 4.99 0.30
C THR A 149 -9.81 5.01 1.70
N TYR A 150 -9.49 6.19 2.21
CA TYR A 150 -8.93 6.36 3.55
C TYR A 150 -9.89 5.87 4.64
N LYS A 151 -11.19 6.15 4.52
CA LYS A 151 -12.19 5.65 5.44
C LYS A 151 -12.18 4.12 5.54
N TYR A 152 -12.20 3.41 4.40
CA TYR A 152 -12.16 1.93 4.44
C TYR A 152 -10.84 1.38 4.97
N PHE A 153 -9.73 2.06 4.66
CA PHE A 153 -8.42 1.74 5.22
C PHE A 153 -8.42 1.86 6.75
N THR A 154 -8.92 2.96 7.31
CA THR A 154 -8.96 3.16 8.75
C THR A 154 -9.98 2.28 9.45
N ASP A 155 -11.17 2.12 8.87
CA ASP A 155 -12.18 1.23 9.42
C ASP A 155 -11.56 -0.18 9.57
N THR A 156 -10.94 -0.71 8.51
CA THR A 156 -10.39 -2.07 8.52
C THR A 156 -9.15 -2.26 9.40
N LEU A 157 -8.25 -1.27 9.47
CA LEU A 157 -6.92 -1.47 10.07
C LEU A 157 -6.69 -0.77 11.40
N LEU A 158 -7.44 0.29 11.71
CA LEU A 158 -7.30 1.05 12.96
C LEU A 158 -8.43 0.74 13.95
N THR A 159 -9.66 0.60 13.47
CA THR A 159 -10.81 0.47 14.37
C THR A 159 -10.97 -0.95 14.89
N ASP A 160 -11.47 -1.07 16.13
CA ASP A 160 -11.81 -2.38 16.67
C ASP A 160 -13.00 -2.97 15.91
N GLN A 161 -12.89 -4.24 15.54
CA GLN A 161 -13.83 -4.88 14.62
C GLN A 161 -14.70 -5.90 15.34
N HIS A 162 -16.02 -5.68 15.32
CA HIS A 162 -16.99 -6.68 15.75
C HIS A 162 -17.32 -7.62 14.59
N LEU A 163 -17.32 -8.93 14.86
CA LEU A 163 -17.63 -9.94 13.87
C LEU A 163 -19.13 -10.32 13.92
N PRO A 164 -19.81 -10.47 12.78
CA PRO A 164 -19.29 -10.28 11.41
C PRO A 164 -19.11 -8.80 11.04
N TYR A 165 -17.97 -8.47 10.41
CA TYR A 165 -17.74 -7.13 9.88
C TYR A 165 -18.39 -6.99 8.50
N ASN A 166 -19.30 -6.02 8.35
CA ASN A 166 -19.99 -5.76 7.10
C ASN A 166 -19.25 -4.70 6.27
N ILE A 167 -18.89 -5.05 5.03
CA ILE A 167 -18.23 -4.12 4.10
C ILE A 167 -19.29 -3.29 3.39
N ASN A 168 -19.35 -2.00 3.73
CA ASN A 168 -20.30 -1.08 3.11
C ASN A 168 -19.94 -0.80 1.64
N GLN A 169 -20.93 -0.92 0.75
CA GLN A 169 -20.78 -0.53 -0.65
C GLN A 169 -20.47 0.98 -0.74
N PRO A 170 -19.42 1.39 -1.49
CA PRO A 170 -19.16 2.81 -1.72
C PRO A 170 -20.33 3.42 -2.48
N LEU A 171 -20.69 4.68 -2.19
CA LEU A 171 -21.83 5.33 -2.85
C LEU A 171 -21.54 5.71 -4.32
N PHE A 172 -20.26 5.88 -4.66
CA PHE A 172 -19.83 6.33 -5.97
C PHE A 172 -18.44 5.78 -6.32
N TRP A 173 -18.15 5.69 -7.62
CA TRP A 173 -16.85 5.25 -8.15
C TRP A 173 -16.52 5.97 -9.47
N SER A 174 -15.26 5.88 -9.90
CA SER A 174 -14.80 6.42 -11.19
C SER A 174 -13.51 5.70 -11.61
N ASP A 175 -13.37 5.42 -12.90
CA ASP A 175 -12.18 4.86 -13.55
C ASP A 175 -11.61 5.79 -14.64
N GLU A 176 -12.05 7.06 -14.69
CA GLU A 176 -11.55 8.01 -15.67
C GLU A 176 -10.02 8.16 -15.59
N PHE A 177 -9.34 7.95 -16.72
CA PHE A 177 -7.89 8.07 -16.85
C PHE A 177 -7.43 9.54 -16.94
N ILE A 178 -7.69 10.30 -15.89
CA ILE A 178 -7.33 11.71 -15.74
C ILE A 178 -6.76 11.96 -14.33
N ASN A 179 -6.18 13.15 -14.13
CA ASN A 179 -5.74 13.64 -12.83
C ASN A 179 -4.69 12.75 -12.15
N TRP A 180 -3.77 12.17 -12.91
CA TRP A 180 -2.69 11.37 -12.35
C TRP A 180 -1.73 12.25 -11.52
N GLU A 181 -0.87 13.04 -12.18
CA GLU A 181 0.04 13.98 -11.52
C GLU A 181 -0.69 15.26 -11.05
N GLU A 182 -1.48 15.86 -11.93
CA GLU A 182 -2.10 17.18 -11.75
C GLU A 182 -3.61 17.15 -11.96
N LYS A 183 -4.36 17.89 -11.14
CA LYS A 183 -5.82 18.00 -11.26
C LYS A 183 -6.18 18.91 -12.43
N ARG A 184 -6.77 18.34 -13.48
CA ARG A 184 -7.18 19.07 -14.71
C ARG A 184 -8.67 19.40 -14.72
N LYS A 185 -9.51 18.46 -14.31
CA LYS A 185 -10.97 18.64 -14.20
C LYS A 185 -11.52 17.77 -13.07
N LYS A 186 -12.75 18.04 -12.63
CA LYS A 186 -13.44 17.12 -11.71
C LYS A 186 -13.74 15.81 -12.45
N LYS A 187 -13.49 14.67 -11.82
CA LYS A 187 -13.91 13.36 -12.34
C LYS A 187 -15.43 13.24 -12.31
N ILE A 188 -15.98 12.64 -13.35
CA ILE A 188 -17.35 12.13 -13.40
C ILE A 188 -17.37 10.86 -12.54
N PHE A 189 -18.46 10.66 -11.82
CA PHE A 189 -18.65 9.50 -10.96
C PHE A 189 -19.98 8.84 -11.26
N ASP A 190 -19.98 7.52 -11.24
CA ASP A 190 -21.17 6.69 -11.30
C ASP A 190 -21.64 6.40 -9.88
N ARG A 191 -22.96 6.35 -9.68
CA ARG A 191 -23.53 5.88 -8.42
C ARG A 191 -23.47 4.37 -8.40
N THR A 192 -23.11 3.80 -7.26
CA THR A 192 -23.18 2.35 -7.07
C THR A 192 -24.66 1.97 -7.01
N ILE A 193 -25.12 1.28 -8.04
CA ILE A 193 -26.45 0.66 -8.05
C ILE A 193 -26.27 -0.67 -7.32
N GLY A 194 -26.85 -0.79 -6.12
CA GLY A 194 -26.81 -2.05 -5.39
C GLY A 194 -27.35 -3.18 -6.27
N PHE A 195 -26.76 -4.37 -6.17
CA PHE A 195 -27.40 -5.57 -6.68
C PHE A 195 -28.75 -5.71 -5.96
N GLN A 196 -29.86 -5.56 -6.69
CA GLN A 196 -31.19 -5.94 -6.21
C GLN A 196 -31.25 -7.46 -6.02
#